data_AF-Q5FMY6-F1
#
_entry.id   AF-Q5FMY6-F1
#
_cell.length_a   1.000
_cell.length_b   1.000
_cell.length_c   1.000
_cell.angle_alpha   90.00
_cell.angle_beta   90.00
_cell.angle_gamma   90.00
#
_symmetry.space_group_name_H-M   'P 1'
#
loop_
_entity.id
_entity.type
_entity.pdbx_description
1 polymer ?
#
loop_
_entity_poly.entity_id
_entity_poly.type
_entity_poly.pdbx_seq_one_letter_code
_entity_poly.pdbx_strand_id
1 'polypeptide(L)'
;MIYTPPRKGDFGPSFMSVIGNGVVRKITSLQEKLLALRTIIHHYVNTIPVAISTDDVKNVSVWVIEERHGKHYENGAVAFDDFDYEKLDDTPDAESSASQKK
;
A
#
# COMPACT_ATOMS: atom_id res chain seq x y z
N MET A 1 7.92 47.65 10.16
CA MET A 1 7.63 46.21 10.08
C MET A 1 6.61 45.88 11.14
N ILE A 2 5.47 45.28 10.78
CA ILE A 2 4.48 44.77 11.72
C ILE A 2 4.78 43.28 11.88
N TYR A 3 5.11 42.85 13.09
CA TYR A 3 5.26 41.44 13.39
C TYR A 3 3.87 40.80 13.43
N THR A 4 3.62 39.87 12.51
CA THR A 4 2.44 38.98 12.57
C THR A 4 2.89 37.69 13.22
N PRO A 5 2.44 37.36 14.44
CA PRO A 5 2.81 36.12 15.10
C PRO A 5 2.34 34.91 14.29
N PRO A 6 3.13 33.83 14.22
CA PRO A 6 2.72 32.59 13.56
C PRO A 6 1.49 31.99 14.24
N ARG A 7 0.64 31.34 13.44
CA ARG A 7 -0.56 30.66 13.91
C ARG A 7 -0.17 29.37 14.63
N LYS A 8 -1.04 28.91 15.54
CA LYS A 8 -0.90 27.61 16.20
C LYS A 8 -0.92 26.50 15.12
N GLY A 9 0.25 25.91 14.84
CA GLY A 9 0.45 24.94 13.76
C GLY A 9 1.64 25.25 12.85
N ASP A 10 2.07 26.52 12.80
CA ASP A 10 3.17 26.97 11.92
C ASP A 10 4.57 26.44 12.34
N PHE A 11 4.66 25.81 13.51
CA PHE A 11 5.88 25.21 14.06
C PHE A 11 5.79 23.69 14.25
N GLY A 12 4.82 23.02 13.61
CA GLY A 12 4.80 21.56 13.59
C GLY A 12 5.94 21.00 12.73
N PRO A 13 6.52 19.83 13.08
CA PRO A 13 7.41 19.14 12.15
C PRO A 13 6.64 18.82 10.87
N SER A 14 7.27 18.97 9.70
CA SER A 14 6.68 18.44 8.47
C SER A 14 6.77 16.92 8.49
N PHE A 15 5.69 16.23 8.14
CA PHE A 15 5.66 14.77 8.08
C PHE A 15 4.66 14.27 7.03
N MET A 16 4.98 13.10 6.49
CA MET A 16 4.05 12.28 5.73
C MET A 16 3.72 11.04 6.55
N SER A 17 2.45 10.66 6.58
CA SER A 17 1.98 9.45 7.26
C SER A 17 1.03 8.68 6.36
N VAL A 18 1.06 7.35 6.46
CA VAL A 18 0.09 6.48 5.80
C VAL A 18 -0.51 5.58 6.86
N ILE A 19 -1.83 5.59 6.97
CA ILE A 19 -2.57 4.68 7.85
C ILE A 19 -3.45 3.84 6.95
N GLY A 20 -3.23 2.54 6.95
CA GLY A 20 -4.00 1.62 6.14
C GLY A 20 -4.44 0.38 6.89
N ASN A 21 -5.53 -0.18 6.40
CA ASN A 21 -6.08 -1.47 6.81
C ASN A 21 -5.82 -2.49 5.69
N GLY A 22 -5.84 -3.77 6.06
CA GLY A 22 -5.79 -4.86 5.10
C GLY A 22 -5.91 -6.21 5.77
N VAL A 23 -6.08 -7.25 4.96
CA VAL A 23 -6.20 -8.63 5.42
C VAL A 23 -4.80 -9.23 5.53
N VAL A 24 -4.47 -9.78 6.70
CA VAL A 24 -3.15 -10.34 6.93
C VAL A 24 -3.18 -11.86 6.73
N ARG A 25 -2.34 -12.36 5.82
CA ARG A 25 -2.14 -13.79 5.58
C ARG A 25 -0.72 -14.22 5.94
N LYS A 26 -0.60 -15.33 6.66
CA LYS A 26 0.70 -15.94 6.96
C LYS A 26 1.19 -16.70 5.74
N ILE A 27 2.44 -16.46 5.33
CA ILE A 27 3.06 -17.21 4.24
C ILE A 27 3.59 -18.53 4.81
N THR A 28 3.09 -19.65 4.28
CA THR A 28 3.48 -21.00 4.67
C THR A 28 4.54 -21.59 3.74
N SER A 29 4.49 -21.26 2.45
CA SER A 29 5.42 -21.76 1.43
C SER A 29 6.83 -21.18 1.60
N LEU A 30 7.84 -22.05 1.68
CA LEU A 30 9.25 -21.65 1.78
C LEU A 30 9.72 -20.81 0.58
N GLN A 31 9.23 -21.14 -0.63
CA GLN A 31 9.59 -20.37 -1.83
C GLN A 31 9.01 -18.97 -1.81
N GLU A 32 7.75 -18.84 -1.38
CA GLU A 32 7.06 -17.54 -1.26
C GLU A 32 7.72 -16.68 -0.18
N LYS A 33 8.16 -17.27 0.94
CA LYS A 33 8.96 -16.58 1.96
C LYS A 33 10.29 -16.07 1.42
N LEU A 34 11.02 -16.92 0.69
CA LEU A 34 12.32 -16.55 0.10
C LEU A 34 12.17 -15.39 -0.87
N LEU A 35 11.16 -15.46 -1.73
CA LEU A 35 10.87 -14.39 -2.68
C LEU A 35 10.53 -13.08 -1.94
N ALA A 36 9.64 -13.12 -0.95
CA ALA A 36 9.26 -11.94 -0.17
C ALA A 36 10.45 -11.30 0.54
N LEU A 37 11.28 -12.10 1.22
CA LEU A 37 12.47 -11.62 1.91
C LEU A 37 13.49 -11.04 0.94
N ARG A 38 13.70 -11.71 -0.20
CA ARG A 38 14.58 -11.20 -1.25
C ARG A 38 14.07 -9.85 -1.74
N THR A 39 12.79 -9.72 -2.06
CA THR A 39 12.20 -8.46 -2.52
C THR A 39 12.39 -7.33 -1.49
N ILE A 40 12.18 -7.60 -0.20
CA ILE A 40 12.41 -6.61 0.86
C ILE A 40 13.88 -6.19 0.93
N ILE A 41 14.82 -7.15 0.92
CA ILE A 41 16.23 -6.80 1.05
C ILE A 41 16.72 -6.03 -0.19
N HIS A 42 16.32 -6.46 -1.39
CA HIS A 42 16.66 -5.76 -2.64
C HIS A 42 16.09 -4.34 -2.68
N HIS A 43 14.96 -4.06 -2.02
CA HIS A 43 14.45 -2.69 -1.92
C HIS A 43 15.41 -1.73 -1.18
N TYR A 44 16.15 -2.22 -0.18
CA TYR A 44 17.09 -1.41 0.60
C TYR A 44 18.54 -1.53 0.14
N VAL A 45 18.94 -2.70 -0.39
CA VAL A 45 20.31 -3.01 -0.81
C VAL A 45 20.31 -3.37 -2.29
N ASN A 46 20.56 -2.37 -3.13
CA ASN A 46 20.51 -2.51 -4.59
C ASN A 46 21.80 -3.04 -5.22
N THR A 47 22.91 -3.06 -4.48
CA THR A 47 24.26 -3.22 -5.05
C THR A 47 24.86 -4.60 -4.84
N ILE A 48 24.33 -5.39 -3.91
CA ILE A 48 24.91 -6.68 -3.53
C ILE A 48 23.89 -7.78 -3.86
N PRO A 49 24.28 -8.83 -4.60
CA PRO A 49 23.42 -9.97 -4.81
C PRO A 49 23.23 -10.72 -3.48
N VAL A 50 22.01 -10.66 -2.95
CA VAL A 50 21.63 -11.33 -1.70
C VAL A 50 21.33 -12.80 -1.98
N ALA A 51 22.13 -13.69 -1.42
CA ALA A 51 21.88 -15.13 -1.37
C ALA A 51 21.33 -15.50 0.01
N ILE A 52 20.14 -16.09 0.06
CA ILE A 52 19.48 -16.54 1.29
C ILE A 52 19.31 -18.05 1.19
N SER A 53 19.77 -18.80 2.20
CA SER A 53 19.53 -20.24 2.26
C SER A 53 18.07 -20.53 2.61
N THR A 54 17.53 -21.63 2.09
CA THR A 54 16.21 -22.14 2.50
C THR A 54 16.16 -22.49 3.98
N ASP A 55 17.29 -22.90 4.58
CA ASP A 55 17.38 -23.24 6.00
C ASP A 55 17.21 -22.02 6.91
N ASP A 56 17.76 -20.87 6.52
CA ASP A 56 17.68 -19.62 7.29
C ASP A 56 16.23 -19.10 7.36
N VAL A 57 15.42 -19.39 6.33
CA VAL A 57 14.04 -18.90 6.20
C VAL A 57 13.03 -19.79 6.93
N LYS A 58 13.40 -21.02 7.33
CA LYS A 58 12.49 -21.95 8.02
C LYS A 58 11.90 -21.37 9.30
N ASN A 59 12.74 -20.69 10.08
CA ASN A 59 12.37 -20.15 11.39
C ASN A 59 11.81 -18.72 11.33
N VAL A 60 11.77 -18.10 10.14
CA VAL A 60 11.25 -16.74 9.96
C VAL A 60 9.75 -16.79 9.69
N SER A 61 8.99 -16.05 10.50
CA SER A 61 7.56 -15.83 10.25
C SER A 61 7.40 -14.66 9.29
N VAL A 62 6.86 -14.94 8.11
CA VAL A 62 6.58 -13.92 7.08
C VAL A 62 5.08 -13.82 6.88
N TRP A 63 4.60 -12.59 6.77
CA TRP A 63 3.20 -12.26 6.56
C TRP A 63 3.08 -11.33 5.38
N VAL A 64 1.96 -11.43 4.66
CA VAL A 64 1.57 -10.50 3.61
C VAL A 64 0.30 -9.78 4.04
N ILE A 65 0.23 -8.49 3.73
CA ILE A 65 -0.98 -7.69 3.87
C ILE A 65 -1.60 -7.59 2.48
N GLU A 66 -2.74 -8.24 2.30
CA GLU A 66 -3.60 -8.25 1.13
C GLU A 66 -4.74 -7.22 1.31
N GLU A 67 -5.43 -6.85 0.23
CA GLU A 67 -6.57 -5.90 0.27
C GLU A 67 -6.24 -4.61 1.03
N ARG A 68 -5.17 -3.92 0.58
CA ARG A 68 -4.68 -2.72 1.26
C ARG A 68 -5.51 -1.52 0.89
N HIS A 69 -6.05 -0.87 1.91
CA HIS A 69 -6.70 0.44 1.78
C HIS A 69 -6.05 1.40 2.76
N GLY A 70 -5.56 2.53 2.27
CA GLY A 70 -4.84 3.51 3.07
C GLY A 70 -5.33 4.94 2.89
N LYS A 71 -5.16 5.73 3.94
CA LYS A 71 -5.24 7.19 3.87
C LYS A 71 -3.83 7.74 4.05
N HIS A 72 -3.45 8.62 3.15
CA HIS A 72 -2.20 9.35 3.18
C HIS A 72 -2.46 10.72 3.81
N TYR A 73 -1.57 11.12 4.71
CA TYR A 73 -1.61 12.39 5.39
C TYR A 73 -0.32 13.15 5.13
N GLU A 74 -0.46 14.43 4.84
CA GLU A 74 0.64 15.37 4.77
C GLU A 74 0.39 16.48 5.78
N ASN A 75 1.30 16.62 6.76
CA ASN A 75 1.20 17.61 7.83
C ASN A 75 -0.15 17.59 8.57
N GLY A 76 -0.75 16.39 8.70
CA GLY A 76 -2.02 16.16 9.39
C GLY A 76 -3.27 16.32 8.53
N ALA A 77 -3.16 16.77 7.27
CA ALA A 77 -4.27 16.82 6.32
C ALA A 77 -4.27 15.58 5.42
N VAL A 78 -5.45 15.06 5.07
CA VAL A 78 -5.56 13.93 4.11
C VAL A 78 -5.12 14.44 2.74
N ALA A 79 -4.08 13.81 2.20
CA ALA A 79 -3.51 14.12 0.88
C ALA A 79 -4.04 13.17 -0.21
N PHE A 80 -4.29 11.91 0.14
CA PHE A 80 -4.79 10.88 -0.76
C PHE A 80 -5.56 9.81 0.02
N ASP A 81 -6.61 9.25 -0.56
CA ASP A 81 -7.44 8.20 0.04
C ASP A 81 -7.65 7.06 -0.96
N ASP A 82 -7.07 5.89 -0.68
CA ASP A 82 -7.15 4.72 -1.53
C ASP A 82 -8.56 4.11 -1.54
N PHE A 83 -9.43 4.46 -0.59
CA PHE A 83 -10.82 3.97 -0.54
C PHE A 83 -11.69 4.50 -1.69
N ASP A 84 -11.36 5.67 -2.26
CA ASP A 84 -12.20 6.30 -3.27
C ASP A 84 -12.07 5.65 -4.66
N TYR A 85 -11.06 4.80 -4.87
CA TYR A 85 -10.76 4.20 -6.17
C TYR A 85 -11.49 2.88 -6.47
N GLU A 86 -12.14 2.25 -5.48
CA GLU A 86 -12.91 1.02 -5.72
C GLU A 86 -14.31 1.26 -6.32
N LYS A 87 -14.68 2.52 -6.61
CA LYS A 87 -15.99 2.86 -7.17
C LYS A 87 -15.96 3.12 -8.68
N LEU A 88 -15.20 2.32 -9.42
CA LEU A 88 -15.42 2.15 -10.87
C LEU A 88 -16.17 0.84 -11.06
N ASP A 89 -17.50 0.93 -10.98
CA ASP A 89 -18.38 -0.07 -11.57
C ASP A 89 -18.01 -0.15 -13.06
N ASP A 90 -17.24 -1.19 -13.44
CA ASP A 90 -17.13 -1.65 -14.82
C ASP A 90 -18.51 -2.18 -15.25
N THR A 91 -19.44 -1.29 -15.57
CA THR A 91 -20.51 -1.64 -16.49
C THR A 91 -19.93 -1.50 -17.89
N PRO A 92 -19.62 -2.60 -18.61
CA PRO A 92 -19.45 -2.50 -20.04
C PRO A 92 -20.80 -2.08 -20.62
N ASP A 93 -20.86 -0.87 -21.17
CA ASP A 93 -21.90 -0.45 -22.11
C ASP A 93 -21.75 -1.33 -23.37
N ALA A 94 -22.23 -2.57 -23.25
CA ALA A 94 -22.43 -3.46 -24.37
C ALA A 94 -23.79 -3.10 -24.98
N GLU A 95 -23.76 -2.21 -25.98
CA GLU A 95 -24.80 -2.16 -26.99
C GLU A 95 -25.03 -3.59 -27.53
N SER A 96 -26.19 -4.17 -27.23
CA SER A 96 -26.69 -5.33 -27.98
C SER A 96 -28.20 -5.27 -28.10
N SER A 97 -28.59 -4.95 -29.33
CA SER A 97 -29.91 -4.90 -29.95
C SER A 97 -30.93 -6.00 -29.60
N ALA A 98 -32.20 -5.58 -29.65
CA ALA A 98 -33.38 -6.27 -30.17
C ALA A 98 -34.10 -7.35 -29.32
N SER A 99 -35.24 -6.95 -28.72
CA SER A 99 -36.50 -7.70 -28.81
C SER A 99 -37.69 -6.86 -28.36
N GLN A 100 -38.45 -6.30 -29.30
CA GLN A 100 -39.87 -6.04 -29.10
C GLN A 100 -40.65 -6.77 -30.19
N LYS A 101 -41.21 -7.91 -29.79
CA LYS A 101 -42.39 -8.50 -30.42
C LYS A 101 -43.59 -7.61 -30.09
N LYS A 102 -44.28 -7.08 -31.10
CA LYS A 102 -45.69 -7.40 -31.35
C LYS A 102 -46.13 -6.92 -32.72
#